data_AF-A0AAW8IBC6-F1
#
_entry.id   AF-A0AAW8IBC6-F1
#
_cell.length_a   1.000
_cell.length_b   1.000
_cell.length_c   1.000
_cell.angle_alpha   90.00
_cell.angle_beta   90.00
_cell.angle_gamma   90.00
#
_symmetry.space_group_name_H-M   'P 1'
#
loop_
_entity.id
_entity.type
_entity.pdbx_description
1 polymer ?
#
loop_
_entity_poly.entity_id
_entity_poly.type
_entity_poly.pdbx_seq_one_letter_code
_entity_poly.pdbx_strand_id
1 'polypeptide(L)'
;MEEVRNFITAFLKAEVEASNASIKPTLEDYNQKLNFMNSFCVEELHNKFGMIPHNELKSEEFYERWKDEDSSNIRHIYKISHYKDDKYGEVYVAYISESNPDIEIFLYGECLFVACIDSELKIIKSYTFGDELLVKYKFEASEGLRDISFKTLKKPIHIERYLEPIDDKDSMEHYLKDI
;
A
#
# COMPACT_ATOMS: atom_id res chain seq x y z
N MET A 1 -0.67 -13.85 -11.62
CA MET A 1 -1.48 -12.78 -10.97
C MET A 1 -1.87 -13.18 -9.56
N GLU A 2 -2.37 -14.40 -9.35
CA GLU A 2 -2.72 -14.92 -8.02
C GLU A 2 -1.58 -14.81 -6.99
N GLU A 3 -0.36 -15.18 -7.35
CA GLU A 3 0.83 -15.04 -6.48
C GLU A 3 1.05 -13.59 -6.01
N VAL A 4 0.96 -12.63 -6.94
CA VAL A 4 1.11 -11.20 -6.65
C VAL A 4 -0.03 -10.70 -5.77
N ARG A 5 -1.27 -11.13 -6.03
CA ARG A 5 -2.43 -10.81 -5.19
C ARG A 5 -2.24 -11.34 -3.76
N ASN A 6 -1.75 -12.58 -3.61
CA ASN A 6 -1.47 -13.17 -2.31
C ASN A 6 -0.36 -12.42 -1.58
N PHE A 7 0.69 -12.02 -2.29
CA PHE A 7 1.77 -11.19 -1.77
C PHE A 7 1.26 -9.83 -1.26
N ILE A 8 0.47 -9.10 -2.06
CA ILE A 8 -0.13 -7.82 -1.65
C ILE A 8 -1.04 -8.03 -0.45
N THR A 9 -1.89 -9.07 -0.48
CA THR A 9 -2.80 -9.37 0.64
C THR A 9 -2.03 -9.66 1.94
N ALA A 10 -0.89 -10.33 1.86
CA ALA A 10 -0.02 -10.59 3.00
C ALA A 10 0.61 -9.29 3.54
N PHE A 11 1.09 -8.41 2.66
CA PHE A 11 1.57 -7.07 3.05
C PHE A 11 0.47 -6.25 3.75
N LEU A 12 -0.74 -6.18 3.18
CA LEU A 12 -1.85 -5.42 3.76
C LEU A 12 -2.29 -5.95 5.13
N LYS A 13 -2.20 -7.27 5.35
CA LYS A 13 -2.43 -7.86 6.68
C LYS A 13 -1.31 -7.46 7.66
N ALA A 14 -0.06 -7.50 7.22
CA ALA A 14 1.08 -7.08 8.05
C ALA A 14 0.99 -5.60 8.45
N GLU A 15 0.50 -4.73 7.55
CA GLU A 15 0.23 -3.32 7.83
C GLU A 15 -0.79 -3.15 8.97
N VAL A 16 -1.93 -3.83 8.89
CA VAL A 16 -2.96 -3.81 9.95
C VAL A 16 -2.42 -4.37 11.27
N GLU A 17 -1.68 -5.47 11.22
CA GLU A 17 -1.10 -6.06 12.43
C GLU A 17 -0.11 -5.12 13.12
N ALA A 18 0.76 -4.45 12.37
CA ALA A 18 1.70 -3.47 12.91
C ALA A 18 0.98 -2.22 13.45
N SER A 19 -0.03 -1.74 12.73
CA SER A 19 -0.87 -0.62 13.15
C SER A 19 -1.59 -0.90 14.48
N ASN A 20 -2.27 -2.05 14.58
CA ASN A 20 -2.97 -2.46 15.79
C ASN A 20 -2.02 -2.66 16.98
N ALA A 21 -0.83 -3.22 16.73
CA ALA A 21 0.17 -3.39 17.76
C ALA A 21 0.61 -2.04 18.36
N SER A 22 0.56 -0.94 17.60
CA SER A 22 0.92 0.39 18.11
C SER A 22 0.00 0.91 19.23
N ILE A 23 -1.22 0.36 19.32
CA ILE A 23 -2.27 0.76 20.27
C ILE A 23 -2.25 -0.11 21.55
N LYS A 24 -1.73 -1.35 21.47
CA LYS A 24 -1.60 -2.26 22.63
C LYS A 24 -0.21 -2.95 22.71
N PRO A 25 0.95 -2.26 22.72
CA PRO A 25 2.24 -2.92 22.56
C PRO A 25 3.00 -3.18 23.87
N THR A 26 3.82 -4.24 23.82
CA THR A 26 5.21 -4.12 24.25
C THR A 26 6.02 -3.50 23.11
N LEU A 27 7.02 -2.68 23.43
CA LEU A 27 7.86 -2.00 22.42
C LEU A 27 8.42 -2.99 21.37
N GLU A 28 8.77 -4.18 21.84
CA GLU A 28 9.31 -5.26 21.03
C GLU A 28 8.29 -5.84 20.04
N ASP A 29 7.04 -6.09 20.46
CA ASP A 29 6.00 -6.64 19.58
C ASP A 29 5.70 -5.70 18.41
N TYR A 30 5.53 -4.40 18.68
CA TYR A 30 5.31 -3.40 17.63
C TYR A 30 6.47 -3.34 16.64
N ASN A 31 7.71 -3.23 17.13
CA ASN A 31 8.87 -3.13 16.25
C ASN A 31 9.11 -4.42 15.45
N GLN A 32 8.82 -5.59 16.01
CA GLN A 32 8.89 -6.87 15.27
C GLN A 32 7.86 -6.92 14.14
N LYS A 33 6.62 -6.51 14.39
CA LYS A 33 5.55 -6.46 13.37
C LYS A 33 5.85 -5.42 12.28
N LEU A 34 6.36 -4.25 12.65
CA LEU A 34 6.81 -3.24 11.70
C LEU A 34 7.97 -3.75 10.83
N ASN A 35 8.95 -4.45 11.43
CA ASN A 35 10.05 -5.06 10.68
C ASN A 35 9.56 -6.14 9.72
N PHE A 36 8.59 -6.96 10.15
CA PHE A 36 7.98 -7.96 9.28
C PHE A 36 7.25 -7.31 8.11
N MET A 37 6.47 -6.26 8.33
CA MET A 37 5.84 -5.49 7.26
C MET A 37 6.86 -4.85 6.31
N ASN A 38 7.94 -4.26 6.85
CA ASN A 38 9.02 -3.69 6.04
C ASN A 38 9.71 -4.74 5.16
N SER A 39 9.73 -6.01 5.54
CA SER A 39 10.37 -7.09 4.76
C SER A 39 9.72 -7.34 3.39
N PHE A 40 8.48 -6.87 3.18
CA PHE A 40 7.81 -6.89 1.89
C PHE A 40 8.30 -5.79 0.94
N CYS A 41 9.07 -4.83 1.44
CA CYS A 41 9.46 -3.63 0.73
C CYS A 41 10.97 -3.62 0.44
N VAL A 42 11.37 -2.76 -0.49
CA VAL A 42 12.77 -2.31 -0.57
C VAL A 42 13.10 -1.35 0.58
N GLU A 43 14.39 -1.20 0.88
CA GLU A 43 14.86 -0.36 2.00
C GLU A 43 14.38 1.08 1.90
N GLU A 44 14.27 1.64 0.69
CA GLU A 44 13.79 3.00 0.44
C GLU A 44 12.34 3.24 0.86
N LEU A 45 11.57 2.16 1.05
CA LEU A 45 10.18 2.18 1.49
C LEU A 45 10.01 1.76 2.96
N HIS A 46 11.08 1.40 3.66
CA HIS A 46 10.98 1.09 5.08
C HIS A 46 10.42 2.29 5.85
N ASN A 47 9.39 2.03 6.66
CA ASN A 47 8.73 3.02 7.51
C ASN A 47 8.02 4.16 6.74
N LYS A 48 7.65 3.93 5.46
CA LYS A 48 7.00 4.93 4.61
C LYS A 48 5.49 4.82 4.49
N PHE A 49 4.89 3.86 5.20
CA PHE A 49 3.43 3.66 5.25
C PHE A 49 2.87 4.11 6.61
N GLY A 50 3.22 5.32 7.04
CA GLY A 50 2.66 5.95 8.25
C GLY A 50 3.13 5.41 9.60
N MET A 51 4.10 4.48 9.62
CA MET A 51 4.59 3.83 10.85
C MET A 51 6.12 3.93 10.94
N ILE A 52 6.65 4.28 12.12
CA ILE A 52 8.09 4.36 12.40
C ILE A 52 8.44 3.57 13.67
N PRO A 53 9.65 3.02 13.78
CA PRO A 53 10.06 2.28 14.97
C PRO A 53 9.92 3.13 16.23
N HIS A 54 9.43 2.51 17.30
CA HIS A 54 9.32 3.15 18.60
C HIS A 54 10.57 2.86 19.44
N ASN A 55 11.12 3.90 20.07
CA ASN A 55 12.24 3.77 21.02
C ASN A 55 11.76 3.69 22.48
N GLU A 56 10.52 4.12 22.73
CA GLU A 56 9.87 4.12 24.04
C GLU A 56 8.37 3.86 23.88
N LEU A 57 7.74 3.37 24.95
CA LEU A 57 6.30 3.23 25.00
C LEU A 57 5.64 4.62 24.98
N LYS A 58 4.46 4.71 24.37
CA LYS A 58 3.61 5.91 24.48
C LYS A 58 3.15 6.09 25.93
N SER A 59 2.65 7.28 26.25
CA SER A 59 2.10 7.57 27.58
C SER A 59 0.90 6.68 27.91
N GLU A 60 0.65 6.45 29.19
CA GLU A 60 -0.57 5.74 29.63
C GLU A 60 -1.85 6.41 29.12
N GLU A 61 -1.88 7.75 29.07
CA GLU A 61 -3.01 8.51 28.52
C GLU A 61 -3.26 8.19 27.05
N PHE A 62 -2.21 7.96 26.27
CA PHE A 62 -2.35 7.52 24.88
C PHE A 62 -3.06 6.16 24.84
N TYR A 63 -2.55 5.16 25.57
CA TYR A 63 -3.16 3.83 25.55
C TYR A 63 -4.60 3.82 26.07
N GLU A 64 -4.90 4.61 27.10
CA GLU A 64 -6.25 4.74 27.63
C GLU A 64 -7.21 5.34 26.60
N ARG A 65 -6.75 6.32 25.80
CA ARG A 65 -7.55 6.94 24.74
C ARG A 65 -7.92 5.97 23.62
N TRP A 66 -7.05 5.02 23.33
CA TRP A 66 -7.18 4.10 22.19
C TRP A 66 -7.57 2.67 22.63
N LYS A 67 -7.86 2.43 23.92
CA LYS A 67 -8.10 1.07 24.45
C LYS A 67 -9.30 0.35 23.82
N ASP A 68 -10.32 1.15 23.46
CA ASP A 68 -11.60 0.73 22.90
C ASP A 68 -11.65 0.95 21.38
N GLU A 69 -10.54 1.36 20.75
CA GLU A 69 -10.47 1.51 19.30
C GLU A 69 -10.62 0.13 18.63
N ASP A 70 -11.43 0.09 17.59
CA ASP A 70 -11.56 -1.09 16.76
C ASP A 70 -10.26 -1.36 15.99
N SER A 71 -10.08 -2.61 15.55
CA SER A 71 -8.97 -2.96 14.67
C SER A 71 -9.07 -2.15 13.38
N SER A 72 -7.92 -1.66 12.90
CA SER A 72 -7.82 -1.10 11.56
C SER A 72 -8.36 -2.08 10.50
N ASN A 73 -9.12 -1.55 9.54
CA ASN A 73 -9.61 -2.29 8.40
C ASN A 73 -8.47 -2.58 7.41
N ILE A 74 -8.50 -3.76 6.80
CA ILE A 74 -7.57 -4.13 5.73
C ILE A 74 -7.93 -3.34 4.47
N ARG A 75 -6.92 -2.76 3.82
CA ARG A 75 -7.11 -2.03 2.57
C ARG A 75 -7.75 -2.90 1.48
N HIS A 76 -8.59 -2.29 0.66
CA HIS A 76 -9.17 -2.97 -0.50
C HIS A 76 -8.17 -3.04 -1.64
N ILE A 77 -8.22 -4.13 -2.42
CA ILE A 77 -7.51 -4.26 -3.70
C ILE A 77 -8.55 -4.07 -4.81
N TYR A 78 -8.41 -3.01 -5.60
CA TYR A 78 -9.34 -2.71 -6.68
C TYR A 78 -8.96 -3.39 -7.99
N LYS A 79 -7.70 -3.23 -8.41
CA LYS A 79 -7.16 -3.88 -9.59
C LYS A 79 -5.66 -4.10 -9.48
N ILE A 80 -5.14 -5.04 -10.26
CA ILE A 80 -3.71 -5.24 -10.45
C ILE A 80 -3.42 -5.21 -11.95
N SER A 81 -2.57 -4.27 -12.37
CA SER A 81 -2.09 -4.14 -13.75
C SER A 81 -0.70 -4.77 -13.86
N HIS A 82 -0.46 -5.56 -14.90
CA HIS A 82 0.79 -6.25 -15.18
C HIS A 82 1.51 -5.63 -16.37
N TYR A 83 2.79 -5.35 -16.21
CA TYR A 83 3.66 -4.67 -17.16
C TYR A 83 4.96 -5.44 -17.38
N LYS A 84 5.58 -5.20 -18.54
CA LYS A 84 6.97 -5.55 -18.79
C LYS A 84 7.84 -4.30 -18.66
N ASP A 85 8.89 -4.41 -17.87
CA ASP A 85 9.91 -3.38 -17.67
C ASP A 85 11.29 -3.90 -18.11
N ASP A 86 12.10 -3.02 -18.68
CA ASP A 86 13.41 -3.41 -19.25
C ASP A 86 14.46 -3.69 -18.16
N LYS A 87 14.31 -3.10 -16.95
CA LYS A 87 15.21 -3.31 -15.81
C LYS A 87 14.69 -4.37 -14.85
N TYR A 88 13.40 -4.31 -14.50
CA TYR A 88 12.78 -5.16 -13.48
C TYR A 88 12.10 -6.41 -14.04
N GLY A 89 12.01 -6.55 -15.37
CA GLY A 89 11.39 -7.70 -16.02
C GLY A 89 9.87 -7.65 -15.92
N GLU A 90 9.30 -8.33 -14.93
CA GLU A 90 7.86 -8.31 -14.66
C GLU A 90 7.55 -7.32 -13.53
N VAL A 91 6.65 -6.37 -13.80
CA VAL A 91 6.21 -5.38 -12.82
C VAL A 91 4.70 -5.42 -12.70
N TYR A 92 4.20 -5.35 -11.48
CA TYR A 92 2.78 -5.33 -11.18
C TYR A 92 2.45 -4.05 -10.41
N VAL A 93 1.38 -3.36 -10.81
CA VAL A 93 0.88 -2.18 -10.10
C VAL A 93 -0.45 -2.55 -9.47
N ALA A 94 -0.47 -2.58 -8.14
CA ALA A 94 -1.67 -2.83 -7.35
C ALA A 94 -2.31 -1.51 -6.95
N TYR A 95 -3.60 -1.35 -7.23
CA TYR A 95 -4.37 -0.17 -6.88
C TYR A 95 -5.21 -0.50 -5.65
N ILE A 96 -5.00 0.25 -4.57
CA ILE A 96 -5.53 -0.04 -3.25
C ILE A 96 -6.23 1.17 -2.63
N SER A 97 -7.03 0.94 -1.59
CA SER A 97 -7.66 2.00 -0.82
C SER A 97 -6.64 2.76 0.04
N GLU A 98 -7.10 3.81 0.71
CA GLU A 98 -6.35 4.45 1.79
C GLU A 98 -6.18 3.49 2.99
N SER A 99 -5.28 3.86 3.91
CA SER A 99 -5.08 3.17 5.19
C SER A 99 -6.39 3.16 5.98
N ASN A 100 -6.71 2.03 6.61
CA ASN A 100 -7.90 1.86 7.44
C ASN A 100 -9.19 2.38 6.72
N PRO A 101 -9.56 1.81 5.56
CA PRO A 101 -10.70 2.31 4.80
C PRO A 101 -12.00 2.15 5.59
N ASP A 102 -12.94 3.06 5.32
CA ASP A 102 -14.33 2.87 5.73
C ASP A 102 -14.95 1.70 4.94
N ILE A 103 -15.70 0.84 5.62
CA ILE A 103 -16.32 -0.36 5.05
C ILE A 103 -17.40 -0.05 4.00
N GLU A 104 -17.93 1.18 3.98
CA GLU A 104 -18.98 1.62 3.07
C GLU A 104 -18.48 2.58 1.97
N ILE A 105 -17.20 2.97 1.98
CA ILE A 105 -16.64 3.98 1.07
C ILE A 105 -15.49 3.41 0.23
N PHE A 106 -15.72 3.28 -1.08
CA PHE A 106 -14.80 2.65 -2.02
C PHE A 106 -14.07 3.67 -2.90
N LEU A 107 -12.90 4.14 -2.45
CA LEU A 107 -12.04 5.10 -3.16
C LEU A 107 -10.61 4.56 -3.33
N TYR A 108 -9.91 5.00 -4.38
CA TYR A 108 -8.46 4.83 -4.44
C TYR A 108 -7.77 5.69 -3.38
N GLY A 109 -6.80 5.10 -2.69
CA GLY A 109 -5.91 5.85 -1.80
C GLY A 109 -4.47 5.77 -2.26
N GLU A 110 -3.99 4.60 -2.68
CA GLU A 110 -2.59 4.39 -3.04
C GLU A 110 -2.43 3.38 -4.19
N CYS A 111 -1.25 3.35 -4.79
CA CYS A 111 -0.83 2.22 -5.60
C CYS A 111 0.58 1.75 -5.24
N LEU A 112 0.81 0.45 -5.40
CA LEU A 112 2.05 -0.24 -5.06
C LEU A 112 2.63 -0.90 -6.31
N PHE A 113 3.89 -0.60 -6.61
CA PHE A 113 4.64 -1.28 -7.66
C PHE A 113 5.36 -2.46 -7.03
N VAL A 114 5.15 -3.64 -7.59
CA VAL A 114 5.71 -4.91 -7.13
C VAL A 114 6.56 -5.50 -8.25
N ALA A 115 7.78 -5.91 -7.91
CA ALA A 115 8.67 -6.61 -8.82
C ALA A 115 9.47 -7.68 -8.08
N CYS A 116 10.11 -8.58 -8.83
CA CYS A 116 11.01 -9.56 -8.25
C CYS A 116 12.42 -8.97 -8.12
N ILE A 117 12.94 -8.91 -6.89
CA ILE A 117 14.30 -8.46 -6.55
C ILE A 117 14.99 -9.63 -5.85
N ASP A 118 16.15 -10.05 -6.34
CA ASP A 118 16.92 -11.18 -5.79
C ASP A 118 16.09 -12.47 -5.60
N SER A 119 15.17 -12.75 -6.53
CA SER A 119 14.24 -13.89 -6.51
C SER A 119 13.08 -13.80 -5.51
N GLU A 120 12.86 -12.65 -4.88
CA GLU A 120 11.73 -12.39 -3.99
C GLU A 120 10.84 -11.26 -4.51
N LEU A 121 9.51 -11.39 -4.35
CA LEU A 121 8.61 -10.27 -4.60
C LEU A 121 8.83 -9.17 -3.56
N LYS A 122 8.99 -7.93 -4.03
CA LYS A 122 9.12 -6.74 -3.19
C LYS A 122 8.25 -5.61 -3.73
N ILE A 123 7.72 -4.80 -2.83
CA ILE A 123 7.17 -3.48 -3.14
C ILE A 123 8.36 -2.55 -3.36
N ILE A 124 8.48 -2.02 -4.57
CA ILE A 124 9.61 -1.19 -5.01
C ILE A 124 9.25 0.28 -5.12
N LYS A 125 7.95 0.60 -5.21
CA LYS A 125 7.47 1.98 -5.31
C LYS A 125 6.05 2.12 -4.78
N SER A 126 5.72 3.27 -4.21
CA SER A 126 4.34 3.64 -3.91
C SER A 126 4.00 5.03 -4.45
N TYR A 127 2.72 5.25 -4.70
CA TYR A 127 2.15 6.57 -4.99
C TYR A 127 0.85 6.74 -4.22
N THR A 128 0.56 7.96 -3.79
CA THR A 128 -0.74 8.35 -3.25
C THR A 128 -1.66 8.81 -4.37
N PHE A 129 -2.92 8.41 -4.34
CA PHE A 129 -3.94 8.89 -5.27
C PHE A 129 -4.58 10.16 -4.72
N GLY A 130 -4.57 11.23 -5.50
CA GLY A 130 -5.01 12.55 -5.05
C GLY A 130 -3.87 13.58 -5.09
N ASP A 131 -4.19 14.83 -4.80
CA ASP A 131 -3.25 15.96 -4.81
C ASP A 131 -3.34 16.70 -3.47
N GLU A 132 -2.20 17.14 -2.94
CA GLU A 132 -2.08 18.12 -1.86
C GLU A 132 -2.80 19.46 -2.21
N LEU A 133 -3.11 19.67 -3.50
CA LEU A 133 -3.72 20.86 -4.10
C LEU A 133 -5.17 20.66 -4.59
N LEU A 134 -5.90 19.65 -4.09
CA LEU A 134 -7.35 19.43 -4.35
C LEU A 134 -7.72 18.95 -5.78
N VAL A 135 -6.79 18.33 -6.48
CA VAL A 135 -6.96 17.86 -7.86
C VAL A 135 -6.89 16.33 -7.92
N LYS A 136 -8.04 15.66 -7.72
CA LYS A 136 -8.18 14.21 -7.48
C LYS A 136 -8.01 13.28 -8.71
N TYR A 137 -7.25 13.64 -9.75
CA TYR A 137 -7.22 12.83 -10.99
C TYR A 137 -5.93 12.02 -11.26
N LYS A 138 -4.93 12.05 -10.37
CA LYS A 138 -3.58 11.49 -10.64
C LYS A 138 -2.92 10.91 -9.38
N PHE A 139 -1.93 10.05 -9.64
CA PHE A 139 -1.02 9.50 -8.64
C PHE A 139 0.18 10.43 -8.43
N GLU A 140 0.42 10.82 -7.17
CA GLU A 140 1.45 11.76 -6.74
C GLU A 140 2.23 11.22 -5.52
N ALA A 141 3.08 12.07 -4.93
CA ALA A 141 3.88 11.76 -3.73
C ALA A 141 4.60 10.41 -3.81
N SER A 142 5.41 10.23 -4.86
CA SER A 142 6.06 8.94 -5.11
C SER A 142 7.17 8.65 -4.11
N GLU A 143 7.13 7.48 -3.47
CA GLU A 143 8.18 6.98 -2.59
C GLU A 143 8.80 5.68 -3.12
N GLY A 144 10.01 5.34 -2.67
CA GLY A 144 10.74 4.14 -3.11
C GLY A 144 11.74 4.38 -4.24
N LEU A 145 11.96 3.38 -5.10
CA LEU A 145 12.97 3.42 -6.16
C LEU A 145 12.67 4.52 -7.18
N ARG A 146 13.71 5.28 -7.58
CA ARG A 146 13.55 6.51 -8.38
C ARG A 146 13.47 6.27 -9.89
N ASP A 147 13.96 5.13 -10.34
CA ASP A 147 14.16 4.79 -11.75
C ASP A 147 12.99 4.03 -12.38
N ILE A 148 11.93 3.76 -11.61
CA ILE A 148 10.65 3.28 -12.12
C ILE A 148 9.54 4.30 -11.84
N SER A 149 8.58 4.45 -12.75
CA SER A 149 7.40 5.29 -12.59
C SER A 149 6.34 4.94 -13.64
N PHE A 150 5.14 5.51 -13.52
CA PHE A 150 4.14 5.44 -14.60
C PHE A 150 4.63 5.99 -15.96
N LYS A 151 5.67 6.85 -15.97
CA LYS A 151 6.26 7.36 -17.22
C LYS A 151 7.24 6.38 -17.87
N THR A 152 7.82 5.47 -17.08
CA THR A 152 8.77 4.47 -17.58
C THR A 152 8.06 3.17 -17.95
N LEU A 153 6.94 2.86 -17.27
CA LEU A 153 6.09 1.75 -17.65
C LEU A 153 5.50 1.96 -19.04
N LYS A 154 5.51 0.89 -19.84
CA LYS A 154 4.84 0.81 -21.14
C LYS A 154 3.35 0.50 -20.91
N LYS A 155 2.62 0.15 -21.97
CA LYS A 155 1.22 -0.28 -21.85
C LYS A 155 1.10 -1.57 -21.01
N PRO A 156 0.08 -1.72 -20.15
CA PRO A 156 -0.14 -2.97 -19.44
C PRO A 156 -0.43 -4.11 -20.41
N ILE A 157 0.10 -5.29 -20.09
CA ILE A 157 -0.07 -6.53 -20.85
C ILE A 157 -1.33 -7.25 -20.38
N HIS A 158 -1.64 -7.15 -19.09
CA HIS A 158 -2.82 -7.77 -18.50
C HIS A 158 -3.31 -6.94 -17.30
N ILE A 159 -4.62 -6.89 -17.08
CA ILE A 159 -5.23 -6.20 -15.95
C ILE A 159 -6.29 -7.11 -15.34
N GLU A 160 -6.17 -7.40 -14.05
CA GLU A 160 -7.19 -8.10 -13.28
C GLU A 160 -7.90 -7.10 -12.36
N ARG A 161 -9.23 -7.10 -12.41
CA ARG A 161 -10.12 -6.15 -11.71
C ARG A 161 -10.97 -6.91 -10.69
N TYR A 162 -11.05 -6.41 -9.47
CA TYR A 162 -11.63 -7.11 -8.32
C TYR A 162 -12.77 -6.36 -7.66
N LEU A 163 -12.60 -5.05 -7.45
CA LEU A 163 -13.56 -4.19 -6.77
C LEU A 163 -13.63 -2.85 -7.51
N GLU A 164 -14.84 -2.30 -7.64
CA GLU A 164 -15.05 -1.01 -8.27
C GLU A 164 -15.02 0.11 -7.21
N PRO A 165 -14.27 1.20 -7.43
CA PRO A 165 -14.27 2.35 -6.53
C PRO A 165 -15.48 3.26 -6.84
N ILE A 166 -16.69 2.77 -6.53
CA ILE A 166 -17.97 3.36 -6.96
C ILE A 166 -18.23 4.76 -6.41
N ASP A 167 -17.58 5.12 -5.29
CA ASP A 167 -17.85 6.35 -4.55
C ASP A 167 -16.98 7.53 -4.98
N ASP A 168 -16.02 7.31 -5.89
CA ASP A 168 -15.18 8.37 -6.46
C ASP A 168 -15.12 8.32 -7.98
N LYS A 169 -15.63 9.38 -8.63
CA LYS A 169 -15.66 9.49 -10.09
C LYS A 169 -14.27 9.40 -10.70
N ASP A 170 -13.28 10.03 -10.08
CA ASP A 170 -11.91 10.06 -10.61
C ASP A 170 -11.23 8.69 -10.47
N SER A 171 -11.42 8.01 -9.33
CA SER A 171 -11.01 6.62 -9.11
C SER A 171 -11.67 5.68 -10.12
N MET A 172 -12.98 5.84 -10.38
CA MET A 172 -13.70 5.01 -11.34
C MET A 172 -13.23 5.26 -12.78
N GLU A 173 -13.00 6.52 -13.16
CA GLU A 173 -12.40 6.87 -14.45
C GLU A 173 -11.01 6.24 -14.60
N HIS A 174 -10.17 6.25 -13.57
CA HIS A 174 -8.87 5.60 -13.62
C HIS A 174 -8.98 4.06 -13.65
N TYR A 175 -9.92 3.49 -12.89
CA TYR A 175 -10.18 2.05 -12.84
C TYR A 175 -10.50 1.47 -14.21
N LEU A 176 -11.34 2.16 -14.98
CA LEU A 176 -11.75 1.77 -16.32
C LEU A 176 -10.67 1.92 -17.39
N LYS A 177 -9.60 2.70 -17.15
CA LYS A 177 -8.51 2.86 -18.12
C LYS A 177 -7.62 1.61 -18.18
N ASP A 178 -7.18 1.30 -19.41
CA ASP A 178 -6.19 0.26 -19.74
C ASP A 178 -4.78 0.88 -19.91
N ILE A 179 -4.37 1.65 -18.91
CA ILE A 179 -3.06 2.32 -18.79
C ILE A 179 -2.33 1.80 -17.56
#